data_AF-A0A419E9Z1-F1
#
_entry.id   AF-A0A419E9Z1-F1
#
_cell.length_a   1.000
_cell.length_b   1.000
_cell.length_c   1.000
_cell.angle_alpha   90.00
_cell.angle_beta   90.00
_cell.angle_gamma   90.00
#
_symmetry.space_group_name_H-M   'P 1'
#
loop_
_entity.id
_entity.type
_entity.pdbx_description
1 polymer ?
#
loop_
_entity_poly.entity_id
_entity_poly.type
_entity_poly.pdbx_seq_one_letter_code
_entity_poly.pdbx_strand_id
1 'polypeptide(L)' 'MQITKDTRVSDILLQYGDIADVMEIFGIQRVGRYSLRMFLAKALTVEWAAKVHRVPLDEFLDILNRAVAKKQEPANG' A
#
# COMPACT_ATOMS: atom_id res chain seq x y z
N MET A 1 5.67 -9.15 -7.39
CA MET A 1 4.98 -9.88 -6.29
C MET A 1 3.48 -9.73 -6.48
N GLN A 2 2.68 -10.75 -6.17
CA GLN A 2 1.23 -10.63 -6.09
C GLN A 2 0.85 -10.25 -4.65
N ILE A 3 0.16 -9.13 -4.47
CA ILE A 3 -0.33 -8.68 -3.16
C ILE A 3 -1.66 -9.37 -2.89
N THR A 4 -1.79 -9.93 -1.69
CA THR A 4 -2.99 -10.61 -1.20
C THR A 4 -3.45 -9.93 0.08
N LYS A 5 -4.66 -10.29 0.55
CA LYS A 5 -5.22 -9.76 1.78
C LYS A 5 -4.36 -10.04 3.02
N ASP A 6 -3.59 -11.14 3.00
CA ASP A 6 -2.73 -11.61 4.07
C ASP A 6 -1.31 -11.00 4.00
N THR A 7 -0.99 -10.35 2.88
CA THR A 7 0.27 -9.63 2.72
C THR A 7 0.39 -8.57 3.81
N ARG A 8 1.56 -8.49 4.45
CA ARG A 8 1.83 -7.44 5.42
C ARG A 8 2.13 -6.14 4.70
N VAL A 9 1.54 -5.06 5.20
CA VAL A 9 1.80 -3.70 4.69
C VAL A 9 3.29 -3.34 4.83
N SER A 10 3.95 -3.84 5.89
CA SER A 10 5.40 -3.70 6.08
C SER A 10 6.22 -4.26 4.92
N ASP A 11 5.83 -5.42 4.39
CA ASP A 11 6.59 -6.12 3.37
C ASP A 11 6.51 -5.37 2.04
N ILE A 12 5.33 -4.81 1.73
CA ILE A 12 5.13 -3.99 0.53
C ILE A 12 5.99 -2.72 0.63
N LEU A 13 5.99 -2.05 1.79
CA LEU A 13 6.77 -0.82 2.00
C LEU A 13 8.28 -1.07 1.98
N LEU A 14 8.76 -2.19 2.53
CA LEU A 14 10.16 -2.59 2.48
C LEU A 14 10.62 -2.85 1.04
N GLN A 15 9.79 -3.52 0.25
CA GLN A 15 10.15 -3.92 -1.10
C GLN A 15 10.02 -2.79 -2.12
N TYR A 16 8.97 -1.97 -2.00
CA TYR A 16 8.61 -0.98 -3.01
C TYR A 16 8.82 0.47 -2.54
N GLY A 17 9.32 0.70 -1.33
CA GLY A 17 9.50 2.05 -0.79
C GLY A 17 8.19 2.69 -0.37
N ASP A 18 8.17 4.01 -0.21
CA ASP A 18 7.00 4.71 0.31
C ASP A 18 5.80 4.57 -0.65
N ILE A 19 4.74 3.94 -0.16
CA ILE A 19 3.46 3.73 -0.86
C ILE A 19 2.54 4.92 -0.61
N ALA A 20 3.04 6.00 0.02
CA ALA A 20 2.31 7.25 0.20
C ALA A 20 1.61 7.72 -1.08
N ASP A 21 2.25 7.59 -2.25
CA ASP A 21 1.65 7.93 -3.54
C ASP A 21 0.39 7.09 -3.83
N VAL A 22 0.38 5.81 -3.46
CA VAL A 22 -0.81 4.96 -3.60
C VAL A 22 -1.88 5.38 -2.59
N MET A 23 -1.52 5.74 -1.35
CA MET A 23 -2.50 6.26 -0.38
C MET A 23 -3.10 7.61 -0.81
N GLU A 24 -2.29 8.48 -1.43
CA GLU A 24 -2.72 9.79 -1.94
C GLU A 24 -3.67 9.63 -3.15
N ILE A 25 -3.46 8.62 -4.01
CA ILE A 25 -4.40 8.24 -5.09
C ILE A 25 -5.81 7.94 -4.56
N PHE A 26 -5.94 7.47 -3.31
CA PHE A 26 -7.21 7.15 -2.68
C PHE A 26 -7.86 8.31 -1.91
N GLY A 27 -7.31 9.52 -1.99
CA GLY A 27 -7.84 10.67 -1.23
C GLY A 27 -7.65 10.54 0.29
N ILE A 28 -6.86 9.56 0.74
CA ILE A 28 -6.39 9.50 2.12
C ILE A 28 -5.36 10.62 2.23
N GLN A 29 -5.75 11.72 2.88
CA GLN A 29 -4.86 12.86 3.11
C GLN A 29 -3.55 12.36 3.68
N ARG A 30 -2.45 12.82 3.07
CA ARG A 30 -1.07 12.57 3.52
C ARG A 30 -1.05 12.70 5.03
N VAL A 31 -0.86 11.59 5.75
CA VAL A 31 -0.88 11.58 7.22
C VAL A 31 0.27 12.47 7.66
N GLY A 32 -0.04 13.73 7.97
CA GLY A 32 0.97 14.78 8.06
C GLY A 32 2.01 14.42 9.11
N ARG A 33 3.28 14.28 8.72
CA ARG A 33 4.47 14.03 9.58
C ARG A 33 4.42 12.82 10.54
N TYR A 34 3.25 12.29 10.89
CA TYR A 34 3.02 11.07 11.65
C TYR A 34 3.12 9.89 10.69
N SER A 35 4.38 9.55 10.49
CA SER A 35 4.97 8.70 9.47
C SER A 35 4.27 7.37 9.23
N LEU A 36 4.12 7.00 7.95
CA LEU A 36 3.99 5.61 7.47
C LEU A 36 5.04 4.67 8.09
N ARG A 37 6.18 5.18 8.59
CA ARG A 37 7.12 4.41 9.44
C ARG A 37 6.48 3.79 10.69
N MET A 38 5.43 4.39 11.24
CA MET A 38 4.70 3.81 12.37
C MET A 38 3.79 2.66 11.93
N PHE A 39 3.34 2.66 10.67
CA PHE A 39 2.65 1.54 10.03
C PHE A 39 3.62 0.40 9.68
N LEU A 40 4.88 0.69 9.29
CA LEU A 40 5.94 -0.32 9.15
C LEU A 40 6.14 -1.13 10.45
N ALA A 41 6.02 -0.48 11.61
CA ALA A 41 6.27 -1.10 12.91
C ALA A 41 5.15 -2.05 13.36
N LYS A 42 3.95 -1.94 12.77
CA LYS A 42 2.81 -2.82 13.10
C LYS A 42 2.66 -3.84 11.99
N ALA A 43 2.83 -5.12 12.31
CA ALA A 43 2.71 -6.26 11.39
C ALA A 43 1.24 -6.49 10.94
N LEU A 44 0.67 -5.50 10.27
CA LEU A 44 -0.72 -5.45 9.84
C LEU A 44 -0.86 -5.96 8.42
N THR A 45 -1.94 -6.69 8.17
CA THR A 45 -2.27 -7.20 6.84
C THR A 45 -3.00 -6.15 6.00
N VAL A 46 -3.02 -6.36 4.68
CA VAL A 46 -3.78 -5.54 3.73
C VAL A 46 -5.27 -5.53 4.06
N GLU A 47 -5.85 -6.66 4.48
CA GLU A 47 -7.25 -6.73 4.94
C GLU A 47 -7.54 -5.78 6.10
N TRP A 48 -6.66 -5.78 7.10
CA TRP A 48 -6.82 -4.92 8.26
C TRP A 48 -6.74 -3.44 7.88
N ALA A 49 -5.79 -3.08 7.00
CA ALA A 49 -5.67 -1.73 6.48
C ALA A 49 -6.92 -1.30 5.72
N ALA A 50 -7.44 -2.12 4.80
CA ALA A 50 -8.68 -1.85 4.09
C ALA A 50 -9.85 -1.58 5.06
N LYS A 51 -9.98 -2.42 6.09
CA LYS A 51 -11.04 -2.29 7.10
C LYS A 51 -10.94 -1.01 7.93
N VAL A 52 -9.75 -0.65 8.40
CA VAL A 52 -9.52 0.56 9.21
C VAL A 52 -9.77 1.83 8.41
N HIS A 53 -9.39 1.82 7.13
CA HIS A 53 -9.58 2.95 6.23
C HIS A 53 -10.95 2.98 5.53
N ARG A 54 -11.82 1.98 5.81
CA ARG A 54 -13.15 1.83 5.17
C ARG A 54 -13.09 1.80 3.64
N VAL A 55 -12.09 1.12 3.11
CA VAL A 55 -11.91 0.87 1.67
C VAL A 55 -12.35 -0.57 1.36
N PRO A 56 -13.10 -0.83 0.27
CA PRO A 56 -13.39 -2.18 -0.17
C PRO A 56 -12.10 -2.97 -0.42
N LEU A 57 -12.03 -4.20 0.12
CA LEU A 57 -10.81 -5.02 0.06
C LEU A 57 -10.39 -5.32 -1.39
N ASP A 58 -11.35 -5.65 -2.25
CA ASP A 58 -11.07 -6.03 -3.64
C ASP A 58 -10.49 -4.84 -4.44
N GLU A 59 -11.05 -3.64 -4.24
CA GLU A 59 -10.52 -2.41 -4.85
C GLU A 59 -9.12 -2.08 -4.34
N PHE A 60 -8.89 -2.26 -3.04
CA PHE A 60 -7.58 -2.01 -2.44
C PHE A 60 -6.53 -2.99 -2.99
N LEU A 61 -6.88 -4.27 -3.14
CA LEU A 61 -6.03 -5.29 -3.73
C LEU A 61 -5.72 -5.01 -5.20
N ASP A 62 -6.73 -4.63 -6.01
CA ASP A 62 -6.52 -4.29 -7.42
C ASP A 62 -5.47 -3.17 -7.55
N ILE A 63 -5.63 -2.11 -6.78
CA ILE A 63 -4.78 -0.92 -6.90
C ILE A 63 -3.38 -1.19 -6.39
N LEU A 64 -3.21 -1.91 -5.29
CA LEU A 64 -1.90 -2.33 -4.80
C LEU A 64 -1.17 -3.18 -5.85
N ASN A 65 -1.86 -4.15 -6.46
CA ASN A 65 -1.27 -4.98 -7.50
C ASN A 65 -0.93 -4.17 -8.77
N ARG A 66 -1.78 -3.22 -9.17
CA ARG A 66 -1.50 -2.32 -10.30
C ARG A 66 -0.31 -1.39 -10.05
N ALA A 67 -0.21 -0.82 -8.85
CA ALA A 67 0.92 0.02 -8.48
C ALA A 67 2.24 -0.77 -8.48
N VAL A 68 2.19 -1.99 -7.94
CA VAL A 68 3.34 -2.91 -7.93
C VAL A 68 3.70 -3.39 -9.34
N ALA A 69 2.73 -3.59 -10.23
CA ALA A 69 2.97 -3.90 -11.64
C ALA A 69 3.68 -2.73 -12.35
N LYS A 70 3.17 -1.49 -12.20
CA LYS A 70 3.80 -0.29 -12.76
C LYS A 70 5.24 -0.07 -12.28
N LYS A 71 5.53 -0.37 -11.01
CA LYS A 71 6.89 -0.21 -10.46
C LYS A 71 7.86 -1.30 -10.92
N GLN A 72 7.34 -2.42 -11.43
CA GLN A 72 8.14 -3.48 -12.05
C GLN A 72 8.35 -3.26 -13.55
N GLU A 73 7.60 -2.36 -14.19
CA GLU A 73 7.90 -1.94 -15.55
C GLU A 73 9.22 -1.15 -15.55
N PRO A 74 10.26 -1.58 -16.29
CA PRO A 74 11.47 -0.79 -16.44
C PRO A 74 11.10 0.55 -17.07
N ALA A 75 11.66 1.64 -16.55
CA ALA A 75 11.54 2.98 -17.12
C ALA A 75 12.17 3.01 -18.52
N ASN A 76 11.40 2.60 -19.53
CA ASN A 76 11.69 2.81 -20.93
C ASN A 76 10.75 3.91 -21.43
N GLY A 77 11.23 5.15 -21.33
CA GLY A 77 10.61 6.37 -21.81
C GLY A 77 11.58 7.51 -21.71
#